data_AF-A0A0C3CAV5-F1
#
_entry.id   AF-A0A0C3CAV5-F1
#
_cell.length_a   1.000
_cell.length_b   1.000
_cell.length_c   1.000
_cell.angle_alpha   90.00
_cell.angle_beta   90.00
_cell.angle_gamma   90.00
#
_symmetry.space_group_name_H-M   'P 1'
#
loop_
_entity.id
_entity.type
_entity.pdbx_description
1 polymer ?
#
loop_
_entity_poly.entity_id
_entity_poly.type
_entity_poly.pdbx_seq_one_letter_code
_entity_poly.pdbx_strand_id
1 'polypeptide(L)'
;MFADWATFLSSPDSRKTLGEEEGGWFSQPAMRSMEQYYDEYFDQIFVCEPQAPHKGFTSWDHFFNRIFRKGICPPPLQGAGKLNTACESTLYEI
;
A
#
# COMPACT_ATOMS: atom_id res chain seq x y z
N MET A 1 3.54 0.88 25.65
CA MET A 1 2.99 -0.28 24.94
C MET A 1 2.65 0.05 23.49
N PHE A 2 1.62 0.86 23.16
CA PHE A 2 1.37 1.22 21.75
C PHE A 2 2.40 2.22 21.16
N ALA A 3 2.95 3.12 21.99
CA ALA A 3 3.95 4.11 21.53
C ALA A 3 5.28 3.47 21.07
N ASP A 4 5.71 2.40 21.73
CA ASP A 4 6.95 1.70 21.40
C ASP A 4 6.83 0.98 20.05
N TRP A 5 5.65 0.39 19.78
CA TRP A 5 5.33 -0.20 18.48
C TRP A 5 5.25 0.84 17.37
N ALA A 6 4.57 1.97 17.59
CA ALA A 6 4.53 3.05 16.61
C ALA A 6 5.94 3.58 16.29
N THR A 7 6.77 3.76 17.33
CA THR A 7 8.17 4.17 17.16
C THR A 7 8.96 3.16 16.32
N PHE A 8 8.78 1.86 16.59
CA PHE A 8 9.42 0.81 15.82
C PHE A 8 8.96 0.79 14.36
N LEU A 9 7.65 0.84 14.09
CA LEU A 9 7.08 0.80 12.73
C LEU A 9 7.43 2.02 11.89
N SER A 10 7.67 3.16 12.52
CA SER A 10 8.20 4.37 11.88
C SER A 10 9.73 4.35 11.70
N SER A 11 10.44 3.43 12.34
CA SER A 11 11.91 3.34 12.27
C SER A 11 12.41 2.55 11.04
N PRO A 12 13.66 2.75 10.59
CA PRO A 12 14.25 1.96 9.50
C PRO A 12 14.35 0.46 9.77
N ASP A 13 14.37 0.02 11.04
CA ASP A 13 14.51 -1.39 11.42
C ASP A 13 13.25 -2.21 11.08
N SER A 14 12.09 -1.54 10.98
CA SER A 14 10.84 -2.17 10.56
C SER A 14 10.83 -2.64 9.11
N ARG A 15 11.76 -2.13 8.27
CA ARG A 15 11.88 -2.53 6.85
C ARG A 15 12.29 -3.97 6.65
N LYS A 16 12.76 -4.66 7.71
CA LYS A 16 13.12 -6.09 7.66
C LYS A 16 11.99 -7.00 7.18
N THR A 17 10.73 -6.55 7.23
CA THR A 17 9.57 -7.28 6.69
C THR A 17 9.26 -6.93 5.23
N LEU A 18 9.88 -5.87 4.69
CA LEU A 18 9.69 -5.37 3.33
C LEU A 18 10.67 -6.04 2.35
N GLY A 19 10.66 -7.37 2.33
CA GLY A 19 11.54 -8.17 1.48
C GLY A 19 10.76 -9.13 0.57
N GLU A 20 11.51 -9.81 -0.29
CA GLU A 20 10.99 -10.74 -1.31
C GLU A 20 10.96 -12.19 -0.83
N GLU A 21 11.53 -12.45 0.36
CA GLU A 21 11.52 -13.76 1.02
C GLU A 21 10.10 -14.26 1.31
N GLU A 22 9.98 -15.55 1.62
CA GLU A 22 8.71 -16.14 2.03
C GLU A 22 8.14 -15.42 3.26
N GLY A 23 6.90 -14.91 3.14
CA GLY A 23 6.25 -14.10 4.17
C GLY A 23 6.60 -12.61 4.14
N GLY A 24 7.53 -12.18 3.27
CA GLY A 24 7.85 -10.77 3.05
C GLY A 24 6.76 -10.03 2.27
N TRP A 25 6.67 -8.71 2.48
CA TRP A 25 5.66 -7.86 1.83
C TRP A 25 5.88 -7.65 0.33
N PHE A 26 7.07 -7.97 -0.20
CA PHE A 26 7.35 -7.98 -1.64
C PHE A 26 7.51 -9.40 -2.22
N SER A 27 7.13 -10.42 -1.45
CA SER A 27 7.02 -11.78 -1.96
C SER A 27 6.01 -11.87 -3.11
N GLN A 28 6.18 -12.84 -4.01
CA GLN A 28 5.25 -13.01 -5.14
C GLN A 28 3.77 -13.13 -4.73
N PRO A 29 3.38 -13.84 -3.65
CA PRO A 29 2.00 -13.85 -3.18
C PRO A 29 1.52 -12.47 -2.71
N ALA A 30 2.34 -11.72 -1.97
CA ALA A 30 1.99 -10.41 -1.47
C ALA A 30 1.82 -9.39 -2.61
N MET A 31 2.74 -9.39 -3.58
CA MET A 31 2.68 -8.54 -4.77
C MET A 31 1.41 -8.83 -5.58
N ARG A 32 1.12 -10.09 -5.89
CA ARG A 32 -0.11 -10.48 -6.57
C ARG A 32 -1.36 -10.01 -5.83
N SER A 33 -1.39 -10.13 -4.50
CA SER A 33 -2.52 -9.66 -3.70
C SER A 33 -2.72 -8.13 -3.78
N MET A 34 -1.63 -7.36 -3.82
CA MET A 34 -1.68 -5.91 -3.96
C MET A 34 -2.02 -5.45 -5.38
N GLU A 35 -1.73 -6.26 -6.39
CA GLU A 35 -1.94 -5.95 -7.81
C GLU A 35 -3.27 -6.47 -8.35
N GLN A 36 -3.92 -7.46 -7.70
CA GLN A 36 -5.05 -8.21 -8.27
C GLN A 36 -6.28 -7.41 -8.73
N TYR A 37 -6.45 -6.17 -8.25
CA TYR A 37 -7.58 -5.29 -8.57
C TYR A 37 -7.21 -4.17 -9.56
N TYR A 38 -5.99 -4.22 -10.10
CA TYR A 38 -5.41 -3.22 -10.99
C TYR A 38 -4.93 -3.90 -12.27
N ASP A 39 -4.88 -3.14 -13.37
CA ASP A 39 -4.32 -3.63 -14.63
C ASP A 39 -2.79 -3.38 -14.70
N GLU A 40 -2.25 -2.68 -13.70
CA GLU A 40 -0.87 -2.25 -13.59
C GLU A 40 -0.05 -3.05 -12.55
N TYR A 41 1.28 -2.96 -12.61
CA TYR A 41 2.16 -3.53 -11.60
C TYR A 41 2.33 -2.59 -10.39
N PHE A 42 2.80 -3.12 -9.26
CA PHE A 42 2.94 -2.40 -7.99
C PHE A 42 3.64 -1.03 -8.12
N ASP A 43 4.68 -0.93 -8.93
CA ASP A 43 5.45 0.30 -9.12
C ASP A 43 4.77 1.35 -10.00
N GLN A 44 3.78 0.93 -10.78
CA GLN A 44 2.88 1.76 -11.56
C GLN A 44 1.65 2.17 -10.73
N ILE A 45 1.21 1.34 -9.78
CA ILE A 45 0.12 1.63 -8.85
C ILE A 45 0.57 2.62 -7.76
N PHE A 46 1.72 2.37 -7.13
CA PHE A 46 2.19 3.13 -5.97
C PHE A 46 3.42 3.97 -6.29
N VAL A 47 3.53 5.12 -5.63
CA VAL A 47 4.73 5.95 -5.64
C VAL A 47 5.84 5.21 -4.89
N CYS A 48 6.79 4.66 -5.62
CA CYS A 48 7.97 3.99 -5.08
C CYS A 48 9.17 4.10 -6.05
N GLU A 49 10.34 3.66 -5.58
CA GLU A 49 11.60 3.59 -6.32
C GLU A 49 11.99 2.11 -6.54
N PRO A 50 11.59 1.48 -7.66
CA PRO A 50 11.65 0.01 -7.80
C PRO A 50 13.04 -0.60 -7.67
N GLN A 51 14.08 0.18 -8.00
CA GLN A 51 15.48 -0.25 -7.99
C GLN A 51 16.17 0.05 -6.65
N ALA A 52 15.54 0.81 -5.76
CA ALA A 52 16.08 1.11 -4.45
C ALA A 52 15.80 -0.06 -3.47
N PRO A 53 16.65 -0.26 -2.45
CA PRO A 53 16.35 -1.19 -1.35
C PRO A 53 14.96 -0.91 -0.77
N HIS A 54 14.20 -1.98 -0.53
CA HIS A 54 12.81 -1.91 -0.07
C HIS A 54 11.92 -0.98 -0.92
N LYS A 55 12.19 -0.89 -2.24
CA LYS A 55 11.48 -0.01 -3.19
C LYS A 55 11.46 1.47 -2.79
N GLY A 56 12.45 1.93 -2.01
CA GLY A 56 12.55 3.31 -1.51
C GLY A 56 11.75 3.60 -0.25
N PHE A 57 11.03 2.63 0.32
CA PHE A 57 10.33 2.82 1.60
C PHE A 57 11.31 2.89 2.77
N THR A 58 11.14 3.89 3.62
CA THR A 58 12.03 4.23 4.73
C THR A 58 11.66 3.51 6.03
N SER A 59 10.43 3.02 6.14
CA SER A 59 9.89 2.28 7.28
C SER A 59 8.66 1.47 6.86
N TRP A 60 8.20 0.57 7.72
CA TRP A 60 6.96 -0.15 7.49
C TRP A 60 5.76 0.80 7.45
N ASP A 61 5.73 1.83 8.30
CA ASP A 61 4.66 2.84 8.28
C ASP A 61 4.63 3.63 6.96
N HIS A 62 5.80 3.94 6.38
CA HIS A 62 5.87 4.57 5.06
C HIS A 62 5.31 3.66 3.97
N PHE A 63 5.61 2.35 4.01
CA PHE A 63 5.01 1.37 3.11
C PHE A 63 3.50 1.17 3.33
N PHE A 64 3.04 1.16 4.58
CA PHE A 64 1.64 0.94 4.91
C PHE A 64 0.77 2.12 4.48
N ASN A 65 1.28 3.35 4.65
CA ASN A 65 0.64 4.58 4.19
C ASN A 65 1.12 5.02 2.79
N ARG A 66 1.57 4.06 1.96
CA ARG A 66 2.05 4.33 0.60
C ARG A 66 1.01 5.08 -0.23
N ILE A 67 1.49 5.94 -1.12
CA ILE A 67 0.64 6.84 -1.90
C ILE A 67 0.42 6.23 -3.30
N PHE A 68 -0.81 6.28 -3.77
CA PHE A 68 -1.14 5.93 -5.15
C PHE A 68 -0.55 6.92 -6.14
N ARG A 69 -0.14 6.43 -7.32
CA ARG A 69 0.17 7.31 -8.44
C ARG A 69 -1.09 8.02 -8.91
N LYS A 70 -0.89 9.20 -9.51
CA LYS A 70 -1.98 9.99 -10.07
C LYS A 70 -2.71 9.18 -11.16
N GLY A 71 -4.03 9.11 -11.05
CA GLY A 71 -4.90 8.44 -12.02
C GLY A 71 -5.29 7.01 -11.65
N ILE A 72 -4.67 6.42 -10.62
CA ILE A 72 -5.02 5.08 -10.14
C ILE A 72 -6.38 5.09 -9.42
N CYS A 73 -6.58 6.00 -8.47
CA CYS A 73 -7.88 6.15 -7.82
C CYS A 73 -8.86 6.92 -8.73
N PRO A 74 -10.08 6.40 -8.95
CA PRO A 74 -11.12 7.12 -9.70
C PRO A 74 -11.48 8.46 -9.04
N PRO A 75 -11.83 9.49 -9.83
CA PRO A 75 -12.30 10.75 -9.26
C PRO A 75 -13.65 10.55 -8.55
N PRO A 76 -13.91 11.30 -7.48
CA PRO A 76 -15.19 11.21 -6.76
C PRO A 76 -16.35 11.61 -7.68
N LEU A 77 -17.50 10.94 -7.49
CA LEU A 77 -18.75 11.28 -8.15
C LEU A 77 -19.15 12.73 -7.84
N GLN A 78 -19.61 13.46 -8.88
CA GLN A 78 -20.02 14.86 -8.77
C GLN A 78 -21.55 15.00 -8.74
N GLY A 79 -22.06 15.92 -7.90
CA GLY A 79 -23.49 16.29 -7.81
C GLY A 79 -24.12 15.97 -6.45
N ALA A 80 -25.23 16.66 -6.13
CA ALA A 80 -25.96 16.47 -4.87
C ALA A 80 -26.56 15.06 -4.78
N GLY A 81 -26.52 14.46 -3.59
CA GLY A 81 -27.11 13.14 -3.31
C GLY A 81 -26.28 11.94 -3.76
N LYS A 82 -25.04 12.12 -4.21
CA LYS A 82 -24.12 11.02 -4.54
C LYS A 82 -23.20 10.68 -3.37
N LEU A 83 -23.03 9.39 -3.11
CA LEU A 83 -22.12 8.85 -2.10
C LEU A 83 -21.02 8.04 -2.80
N ASN A 84 -19.77 8.31 -2.45
CA ASN A 84 -18.62 7.53 -2.87
C ASN A 84 -18.25 6.53 -1.78
N THR A 85 -17.62 5.41 -2.14
CA THR A 85 -16.98 4.56 -1.15
C THR A 85 -15.84 5.31 -0.45
N ALA A 86 -15.62 5.03 0.82
CA ALA A 86 -14.57 5.70 1.60
C ALA A 86 -13.17 5.17 1.26
N CYS A 87 -13.08 3.91 0.85
CA CYS A 87 -11.83 3.22 0.55
C CYS A 87 -12.05 2.05 -0.42
N GLU A 88 -10.95 1.52 -0.92
CA GLU A 88 -10.89 0.22 -1.59
C GLU A 88 -11.30 -0.88 -0.61
N SER A 89 -12.44 -1.48 -0.86
CA SER A 89 -13.01 -2.52 -0.01
C SER A 89 -13.99 -3.38 -0.80
N THR A 90 -14.21 -4.60 -0.31
CA THR A 90 -15.28 -5.48 -0.78
C THR A 90 -16.42 -5.43 0.22
N LEU A 91 -17.67 -5.29 -0.26
CA LEU A 91 -18.84 -5.33 0.60
C LEU A 91 -19.03 -6.74 1.17
N TYR A 92 -19.15 -6.84 2.49
CA TYR A 92 -19.42 -8.11 3.17
C TYR A 92 -20.91 -8.44 3.15
N GLU A 93 -21.75 -7.45 3.51
CA GLU A 93 -23.21 -7.55 3.55
C GLU A 93 -23.80 -6.14 3.35
N ILE A 94 -25.00 -6.05 2.77
CA ILE A 94 -25.68 -4.79 2.43
C ILE A 94 -27.03 -4.74 3.14
#